data_AF-A0A3R6ZVT1-F1
#
_entry.id   AF-A0A3R6ZVT1-F1
#
_cell.length_a   1.000
_cell.length_b   1.000
_cell.length_c   1.000
_cell.angle_alpha   90.00
_cell.angle_beta   90.00
_cell.angle_gamma   90.00
#
_symmetry.space_group_name_H-M   'P 1'
#
loop_
_entity.id
_entity.type
_entity.pdbx_description
1 polymer ?
#
loop_
_entity_poly.entity_id
_entity_poly.type
_entity_poly.pdbx_seq_one_letter_code
_entity_poly.pdbx_strand_id
1 'polypeptide(L)'
;MTLKKAISSIVLTLLAIIIFVMNSTSTAKAAETMKVYNHNGKLVGYTHKPQAIKKFYHTVNNSRLKHKVYLLHPIPQNAQLKYHYRLLTSKDRKIDLWLYNNQPYLKVRNYPVSIFPVPQASWKLSPKDYQKLQHPQKLLF
;
A
#
# COMPACT_ATOMS: atom_id res chain seq x y z
N MET A 1 62.19 -6.78 -2.56
CA MET A 1 60.79 -7.07 -2.17
C MET A 1 60.41 -8.41 -2.79
N THR A 2 60.19 -9.46 -2.00
CA THR A 2 60.07 -10.83 -2.51
C THR A 2 58.73 -11.07 -3.20
N LEU A 3 58.75 -11.80 -4.33
CA LEU A 3 57.59 -12.14 -5.18
C LEU A 3 56.36 -12.61 -4.39
N LYS A 4 56.58 -13.31 -3.27
CA LYS A 4 55.53 -13.78 -2.33
C LYS A 4 54.71 -12.64 -1.69
N LYS A 5 55.33 -11.49 -1.39
CA LYS A 5 54.63 -10.32 -0.81
C LYS A 5 53.73 -9.61 -1.83
N ALA A 6 54.16 -9.56 -3.09
CA ALA A 6 53.37 -8.96 -4.18
C ALA A 6 52.12 -9.78 -4.49
N ILE A 7 52.24 -11.11 -4.56
CA ILE A 7 51.12 -12.03 -4.81
C ILE A 7 50.12 -11.98 -3.65
N SER A 8 50.59 -11.97 -2.40
CA SER A 8 49.74 -11.85 -1.21
C SER A 8 48.92 -10.55 -1.19
N SER A 9 49.53 -9.42 -1.56
CA SER A 9 48.85 -8.12 -1.63
C SER A 9 47.78 -8.06 -2.72
N ILE A 10 48.01 -8.69 -3.88
CA ILE A 10 47.05 -8.71 -4.98
C ILE A 10 45.82 -9.55 -4.60
N VAL A 11 46.03 -10.72 -3.97
CA VAL A 11 44.95 -11.60 -3.52
C VAL A 11 44.09 -10.93 -2.44
N LEU A 12 44.70 -10.22 -1.49
CA LEU A 12 43.96 -9.48 -0.45
C LEU A 12 43.08 -8.36 -1.04
N THR A 13 43.59 -7.68 -2.07
CA THR A 13 42.88 -6.58 -2.72
C THR A 13 41.71 -7.09 -3.55
N LEU A 14 41.88 -8.22 -4.27
CA LEU A 14 40.78 -8.88 -4.98
C LEU A 14 39.68 -9.37 -4.04
N LEU A 15 40.05 -9.94 -2.87
CA LEU A 15 39.08 -10.38 -1.87
C LEU A 15 38.25 -9.20 -1.33
N ALA A 16 38.89 -8.05 -1.07
CA ALA A 16 38.20 -6.87 -0.58
C ALA A 16 37.17 -6.32 -1.60
N ILE A 17 37.49 -6.37 -2.89
CA ILE A 17 36.57 -5.95 -3.98
C ILE A 17 35.37 -6.90 -4.06
N ILE A 18 35.59 -8.22 -3.96
CA ILE A 18 34.50 -9.21 -3.98
C ILE A 18 33.55 -9.02 -2.79
N ILE A 19 34.10 -8.79 -1.59
CA ILE A 19 33.29 -8.52 -0.38
C ILE A 19 32.49 -7.21 -0.52
N PHE A 20 33.08 -6.17 -1.12
CA PHE A 20 32.41 -4.90 -1.35
C PHE A 20 31.25 -5.02 -2.36
N VAL A 21 31.42 -5.83 -3.42
CA VAL A 21 30.37 -6.09 -4.41
C VAL A 21 29.25 -6.95 -3.80
N MET A 22 29.56 -7.91 -2.93
CA MET A 22 28.55 -8.76 -2.29
C MET A 22 27.68 -8.02 -1.25
N ASN A 23 28.21 -7.01 -0.56
CA ASN A 23 27.41 -6.19 0.36
C ASN A 23 26.47 -5.19 -0.33
N SER A 24 26.50 -5.09 -1.65
CA SER A 24 25.66 -4.20 -2.45
C SER A 24 24.36 -4.85 -2.95
N THR A 25 23.99 -6.04 -2.45
CA THR A 25 22.63 -6.55 -2.62
C THR A 25 21.65 -5.66 -1.86
N SER A 26 21.27 -4.54 -2.47
CA SER A 26 20.08 -3.81 -2.09
C SER A 26 18.93 -4.78 -2.23
N THR A 27 18.37 -5.24 -1.12
CA THR A 27 17.08 -5.90 -1.12
C THR A 27 16.09 -4.86 -1.65
N ALA A 28 15.79 -4.95 -2.95
CA ALA A 28 14.82 -4.08 -3.59
C ALA A 28 13.50 -4.27 -2.83
N LYS A 29 13.11 -3.26 -2.03
CA LYS A 29 11.84 -3.29 -1.33
C LYS A 29 10.76 -3.54 -2.36
N ALA A 30 9.93 -4.57 -2.15
CA ALA A 30 8.83 -4.88 -3.06
C ALA A 30 8.00 -3.61 -3.30
N ALA A 31 7.83 -3.24 -4.57
CA ALA A 31 7.16 -2.01 -4.93
C ALA A 31 5.69 -2.08 -4.54
N GLU A 32 5.22 -1.08 -3.80
CA GLU A 32 3.80 -0.99 -3.45
C GLU A 32 2.95 -0.81 -4.71
N THR A 33 1.80 -1.48 -4.75
CA THR A 33 0.91 -1.43 -5.90
C THR A 33 -0.51 -1.17 -5.43
N MET A 34 -1.22 -0.29 -6.13
CA MET A 34 -2.66 -0.12 -5.98
C MET A 34 -3.35 -0.52 -7.27
N LYS A 35 -4.35 -1.39 -7.17
CA LYS A 35 -5.26 -1.75 -8.26
C LYS A 35 -6.67 -1.31 -7.90
N VAL A 36 -7.43 -0.81 -8.87
CA VAL A 36 -8.81 -0.36 -8.70
C VAL A 36 -9.71 -1.14 -9.63
N TYR A 37 -10.73 -1.78 -9.07
CA TYR A 37 -11.75 -2.53 -9.79
C TYR A 37 -13.09 -1.82 -9.68
N ASN A 38 -13.91 -1.87 -10.72
CA ASN A 38 -15.29 -1.38 -10.66
C ASN A 38 -16.22 -2.41 -9.96
N HIS A 39 -17.52 -2.10 -9.91
CA HIS A 39 -18.53 -2.96 -9.31
C HIS A 39 -18.67 -4.35 -9.96
N ASN A 40 -18.28 -4.49 -11.23
CA ASN A 40 -18.26 -5.77 -11.97
C ASN A 40 -16.94 -6.54 -11.80
N GLY A 41 -16.02 -6.06 -10.95
CA GLY A 41 -14.70 -6.68 -10.77
C GLY A 41 -13.72 -6.44 -11.92
N LYS A 42 -14.06 -5.59 -12.91
CA LYS A 42 -13.14 -5.23 -13.99
C LYS A 42 -12.11 -4.21 -13.49
N LEU A 43 -10.84 -4.45 -13.79
CA LEU A 43 -9.75 -3.51 -13.51
C LEU A 43 -9.97 -2.22 -14.31
N VAL A 44 -10.02 -1.08 -13.61
CA VAL A 44 -10.23 0.26 -14.20
C VAL A 44 -9.04 1.19 -13.98
N GLY A 45 -8.05 0.77 -13.20
CA GLY A 45 -6.82 1.53 -13.02
C GLY A 45 -5.83 0.84 -12.09
N TYR A 46 -4.56 1.23 -12.18
CA TYR A 46 -3.51 0.78 -11.28
C TYR A 46 -2.43 1.87 -11.14
N THR A 47 -1.64 1.81 -10.07
CA THR A 47 -0.46 2.67 -9.91
C THR A 47 0.58 2.00 -9.02
N HIS A 48 1.85 2.32 -9.28
CA HIS A 48 3.00 2.01 -8.43
C HIS A 48 3.62 3.28 -7.83
N LYS A 49 3.03 4.47 -8.12
CA LYS A 49 3.57 5.76 -7.67
C LYS A 49 3.47 5.84 -6.13
N PRO A 50 4.59 5.93 -5.38
CA PRO A 50 4.55 5.95 -3.91
C PRO A 50 3.75 7.14 -3.36
N GLN A 51 3.78 8.28 -4.05
CA GLN A 51 3.05 9.48 -3.65
C GLN A 51 1.52 9.30 -3.74
N ALA A 52 1.04 8.65 -4.80
CA ALA A 52 -0.38 8.33 -4.98
C ALA A 52 -0.88 7.38 -3.88
N ILE A 53 -0.11 6.33 -3.62
CA ILE A 53 -0.41 5.34 -2.57
C ILE A 53 -0.39 5.99 -1.19
N LYS A 54 0.61 6.84 -0.89
CA LYS A 54 0.68 7.60 0.37
C LYS A 54 -0.51 8.54 0.55
N LYS A 55 -0.93 9.25 -0.50
CA LYS A 55 -2.10 10.14 -0.48
C LYS A 55 -3.41 9.36 -0.23
N PHE A 56 -3.53 8.18 -0.82
CA PHE A 56 -4.64 7.26 -0.58
C PHE A 56 -4.69 6.84 0.89
N TYR A 57 -3.58 6.33 1.43
CA TYR A 57 -3.48 5.96 2.86
C TYR A 57 -3.83 7.12 3.79
N HIS A 58 -3.30 8.32 3.51
CA HIS A 58 -3.59 9.50 4.32
C HIS A 58 -5.08 9.84 4.31
N THR A 59 -5.74 9.73 3.16
CA THR A 59 -7.20 9.94 3.05
C THR A 59 -7.98 8.91 3.87
N VAL A 60 -7.64 7.63 3.73
CA VAL A 60 -8.28 6.54 4.49
C VAL A 60 -8.06 6.71 5.99
N ASN A 61 -6.82 6.92 6.43
CA ASN A 61 -6.48 7.12 7.84
C ASN A 61 -7.17 8.33 8.46
N ASN A 62 -7.17 9.48 7.77
CA ASN A 62 -7.84 10.68 8.29
C ASN A 62 -9.35 10.46 8.40
N SER A 63 -9.98 9.82 7.41
CA SER A 63 -11.41 9.51 7.47
C SER A 63 -11.73 8.57 8.65
N ARG A 64 -10.86 7.59 8.92
CA ARG A 64 -10.99 6.67 10.04
C ARG A 64 -10.85 7.37 11.40
N LEU A 65 -9.84 8.22 11.56
CA LEU A 65 -9.60 8.91 12.84
C LEU A 65 -10.75 9.87 13.21
N LYS A 66 -11.29 10.59 12.23
CA LYS A 66 -12.44 11.49 12.42
C LYS A 66 -13.69 10.77 12.91
N HIS A 67 -13.89 9.53 12.51
CA HIS A 67 -15.09 8.76 12.86
C HIS A 67 -14.88 7.82 14.06
N LYS A 68 -13.76 7.97 14.79
CA LYS A 68 -13.46 7.16 16.00
C LYS A 68 -13.77 5.68 15.77
N VAL A 69 -13.33 5.11 14.63
CA VAL A 69 -13.73 3.79 14.07
C VAL A 69 -13.17 2.60 14.88
N TYR A 70 -13.38 2.62 16.19
CA TYR A 70 -13.30 1.45 17.05
C TYR A 70 -14.60 0.63 16.96
N LEU A 71 -15.65 1.19 16.34
CA LEU A 71 -16.94 0.55 16.15
C LEU A 71 -17.15 0.21 14.67
N LEU A 72 -17.43 -1.07 14.40
CA LEU A 72 -17.90 -1.56 13.11
C LEU A 72 -19.27 -0.93 12.81
N HIS A 73 -19.33 0.08 11.92
CA HIS A 73 -20.63 0.52 11.43
C HIS A 73 -21.13 -0.49 10.40
N PRO A 74 -22.29 -1.14 10.61
CA PRO A 74 -22.85 -2.02 9.59
C PRO A 74 -23.06 -1.23 8.31
N ILE A 75 -22.68 -1.85 7.20
CA ILE A 75 -22.93 -1.29 5.87
C ILE A 75 -24.41 -1.51 5.59
N PRO A 76 -25.15 -0.48 5.16
CA PRO A 76 -26.55 -0.62 4.77
C PRO A 76 -26.74 -1.74 3.75
N GLN A 77 -27.81 -2.53 3.87
CA GLN A 77 -28.07 -3.65 2.98
C GLN A 77 -28.25 -3.24 1.51
N ASN A 78 -28.77 -2.02 1.29
CA ASN A 78 -28.94 -1.47 -0.05
C ASN A 78 -27.67 -0.80 -0.60
N ALA A 79 -26.54 -0.82 0.11
CA ALA A 79 -25.31 -0.16 -0.33
C ALA A 79 -24.76 -0.83 -1.60
N GLN A 80 -24.59 -0.04 -2.65
CA GLN A 80 -24.08 -0.53 -3.93
C GLN A 80 -22.57 -0.30 -4.03
N LEU A 81 -21.81 -1.36 -4.32
CA LEU A 81 -20.38 -1.26 -4.57
C LEU A 81 -20.12 -0.32 -5.75
N LYS A 82 -19.20 0.64 -5.57
CA LYS A 82 -18.71 1.51 -6.66
C LYS A 82 -17.34 1.03 -7.14
N TYR A 83 -16.40 0.93 -6.20
CA TYR A 83 -15.03 0.55 -6.46
C TYR A 83 -14.47 -0.36 -5.37
N HIS A 84 -13.59 -1.26 -5.79
CA HIS A 84 -12.75 -2.06 -4.92
C HIS A 84 -11.28 -1.69 -5.17
N TYR A 85 -10.61 -1.18 -4.14
CA TYR A 85 -9.18 -0.87 -4.14
C TYR A 85 -8.45 -2.03 -3.49
N ARG A 86 -7.46 -2.59 -4.20
CA ARG A 86 -6.56 -3.60 -3.66
C ARG A 86 -5.16 -3.04 -3.61
N LEU A 87 -4.63 -2.97 -2.40
CA LEU A 87 -3.29 -2.48 -2.12
C LEU A 87 -2.39 -3.66 -1.78
N LEU A 88 -1.28 -3.78 -2.50
CA LEU A 88 -0.18 -4.67 -2.16
C LEU A 88 0.93 -3.81 -1.57
N THR A 89 1.26 -4.06 -0.30
CA THR A 89 2.31 -3.32 0.41
C THR A 89 3.67 -3.95 0.19
N SER A 90 4.72 -3.21 0.53
CA SER A 90 6.12 -3.68 0.48
C SER A 90 6.42 -4.87 1.41
N LYS A 91 5.50 -5.20 2.33
CA LYS A 91 5.58 -6.35 3.24
C LYS A 91 4.68 -7.51 2.81
N ASP A 92 4.32 -7.58 1.52
CA ASP A 92 3.37 -8.53 0.93
C ASP A 92 1.99 -8.60 1.58
N ARG A 93 1.63 -7.57 2.36
CA ARG A 93 0.28 -7.45 2.92
C ARG A 93 -0.68 -6.96 1.85
N LYS A 94 -1.84 -7.59 1.80
CA LYS A 94 -2.96 -7.21 0.93
C LYS A 94 -4.00 -6.47 1.75
N ILE A 95 -4.28 -5.23 1.38
CA ILE A 95 -5.33 -4.41 1.97
C ILE A 95 -6.43 -4.24 0.93
N ASP A 96 -7.65 -4.62 1.29
CA ASP A 96 -8.81 -4.46 0.41
C ASP A 96 -9.73 -3.37 0.97
N LEU A 97 -10.15 -2.45 0.11
CA LEU A 97 -11.11 -1.38 0.44
C LEU A 97 -12.26 -1.37 -0.56
N TRP A 98 -13.50 -1.34 -0.06
CA TRP A 98 -14.71 -1.25 -0.87
C TRP A 98 -15.41 0.08 -0.61
N LEU A 99 -15.59 0.86 -1.66
CA LEU A 99 -16.29 2.15 -1.65
C LEU A 99 -17.70 1.96 -2.20
N TYR A 100 -18.71 2.48 -1.50
CA TYR A 100 -20.12 2.34 -1.88
C TYR A 100 -20.71 3.65 -2.41
N ASN A 101 -21.66 3.57 -3.35
CA ASN A 101 -22.06 4.68 -4.23
C ASN A 101 -23.22 5.52 -3.66
N ASN A 102 -24.33 4.85 -3.33
CA ASN A 102 -25.58 5.46 -2.87
C ASN A 102 -25.56 5.85 -1.39
N GLN A 103 -24.63 5.29 -0.62
CA GLN A 103 -24.26 5.77 0.69
C GLN A 103 -22.73 5.83 0.74
N PRO A 104 -22.12 6.95 1.17
CA PRO A 104 -20.68 7.15 1.09
C PRO A 104 -19.97 6.33 2.17
N TYR A 105 -20.05 5.01 2.13
CA TYR A 105 -19.41 4.12 3.08
C TYR A 105 -18.10 3.58 2.50
N LEU A 106 -17.18 3.30 3.41
CA LEU A 106 -15.96 2.58 3.14
C LEU A 106 -15.93 1.33 4.02
N LYS A 107 -15.66 0.18 3.40
CA LYS A 107 -15.29 -1.06 4.08
C LYS A 107 -13.82 -1.30 3.85
N VAL A 108 -13.10 -1.74 4.86
CA VAL A 108 -11.68 -2.07 4.78
C VAL A 108 -11.44 -3.43 5.40
N ARG A 109 -10.57 -4.24 4.79
CA ARG A 109 -10.09 -5.52 5.33
C ARG A 109 -8.56 -5.52 5.39
N ASN A 110 -8.01 -6.23 6.37
CA ASN A 110 -6.57 -6.39 6.59
C ASN A 110 -5.82 -5.05 6.75
N TYR A 111 -6.48 -4.05 7.33
CA TYR A 111 -5.84 -2.76 7.54
C TYR A 111 -4.86 -2.84 8.72
N PRO A 112 -3.59 -2.49 8.53
CA PRO A 112 -2.64 -2.45 9.63
C PRO A 112 -2.96 -1.24 10.51
N VAL A 113 -3.65 -1.47 11.63
CA VAL A 113 -3.80 -0.47 12.67
C VAL A 113 -2.66 -0.64 13.67
N SER A 114 -2.07 0.46 14.14
CA SER A 114 -0.78 0.52 14.85
C SER A 114 -0.71 -0.26 16.17
N ILE A 115 -1.79 -0.87 16.62
CA ILE A 115 -1.90 -1.52 17.94
C ILE A 115 -2.64 -2.85 17.87
N PHE A 116 -3.64 -3.00 16.99
CA PHE A 116 -4.32 -4.27 16.74
C PHE A 116 -4.65 -4.39 15.25
N PRO A 117 -4.36 -5.53 14.59
CA PRO A 117 -4.84 -5.77 13.24
C PRO A 117 -6.36 -5.84 13.30
N VAL A 118 -7.04 -4.85 12.73
CA VAL A 118 -8.50 -4.89 12.62
C VAL A 118 -8.81 -5.72 11.37
N PRO A 119 -9.38 -6.94 11.53
CA PRO A 119 -9.61 -7.84 10.40
C PRO A 119 -10.53 -7.19 9.38
N GLN A 120 -11.52 -6.43 9.85
CA GLN A 120 -12.43 -5.65 9.04
C GLN A 120 -12.90 -4.41 9.80
N ALA A 121 -13.06 -3.29 9.10
CA ALA A 121 -13.69 -2.07 9.62
C ALA A 121 -14.61 -1.47 8.56
N SER A 122 -15.63 -0.73 8.98
CA SER A 122 -16.48 0.04 8.07
C SER A 122 -16.98 1.31 8.73
N TRP A 123 -17.05 2.38 7.94
CA TRP A 123 -17.50 3.69 8.39
C TRP A 123 -18.08 4.50 7.24
N LYS A 124 -18.95 5.45 7.59
CA LYS A 124 -19.43 6.47 6.66
C LYS A 124 -18.33 7.49 6.44
N LEU A 125 -18.10 7.90 5.20
CA LEU A 125 -17.16 8.93 4.79
C LEU A 125 -17.81 10.31 4.85
N SER A 126 -16.99 11.32 5.13
CA SER A 126 -17.36 12.70 4.86
C SER A 126 -17.53 12.91 3.34
N PRO A 127 -18.38 13.87 2.90
CA PRO A 127 -18.53 14.18 1.47
C PRO A 127 -17.19 14.49 0.78
N LYS A 128 -16.30 15.20 1.47
CA LYS A 128 -14.95 15.54 0.97
C LYS A 128 -14.07 14.32 0.75
N ASP A 129 -14.06 13.38 1.71
CA ASP A 129 -13.24 12.17 1.59
C ASP A 129 -13.85 11.20 0.57
N TYR A 130 -15.18 11.10 0.51
CA TYR A 130 -15.90 10.38 -0.53
C TYR A 130 -15.57 10.91 -1.92
N GLN A 131 -15.58 12.24 -2.11
CA GLN A 131 -15.24 12.86 -3.38
C GLN A 131 -13.82 12.53 -3.86
N LYS A 132 -12.84 12.48 -2.95
CA LYS A 132 -11.48 12.07 -3.30
C LYS A 132 -11.41 10.62 -3.75
N LEU A 133 -12.09 9.73 -3.02
CA LEU A 133 -12.03 8.30 -3.29
C LEU A 133 -12.82 7.91 -4.53
N GLN A 134 -13.99 8.51 -4.78
CA GLN A 134 -14.87 8.14 -5.89
C GLN A 134 -14.35 8.50 -7.30
N HIS A 135 -13.20 9.17 -7.41
CA HIS A 135 -12.56 9.51 -8.68
C HIS A 135 -11.13 8.93 -8.74
N PRO A 136 -10.99 7.60 -8.95
CA PRO A 136 -9.70 6.94 -8.92
C PRO A 136 -8.68 7.53 -9.89
N GLN A 137 -9.10 8.06 -11.04
CA GLN A 137 -8.20 8.74 -11.99
C GLN A 137 -7.44 9.91 -11.35
N LYS A 138 -8.08 10.70 -10.48
CA LYS A 138 -7.43 11.82 -9.76
C LYS A 138 -6.49 11.37 -8.64
N LEU A 139 -6.57 10.11 -8.25
CA LEU A 139 -5.69 9.50 -7.24
C LEU A 139 -4.51 8.78 -7.89
N LEU A 140 -4.72 8.16 -9.04
CA LEU A 140 -3.74 7.29 -9.71
C LEU A 140 -2.74 8.06 -10.58
N PHE A 141 -3.17 9.17 -11.20
CA PHE A 141 -2.40 9.90 -12.21
C PHE A 141 -1.86 11.22 -11.68
#